data_AF-A0A5N5I7X9-F1
#
_entry.id   AF-A0A5N5I7X9-F1
#
_cell.length_a   1.000
_cell.length_b   1.000
_cell.length_c   1.000
_cell.angle_alpha   90.00
_cell.angle_beta   90.00
_cell.angle_gamma   90.00
#
_symmetry.space_group_name_H-M   'P 1'
#
loop_
_entity.id
_entity.type
_entity.pdbx_description
1 polymer ?
#
loop_
_entity_poly.entity_id
_entity_poly.type
_entity_poly.pdbx_seq_one_letter_code
_entity_poly.pdbx_strand_id
1 'polypeptide(L)'
;MKPILLLLLLSSLSYSVATTAYPSIPGTTSVEYAAETDTLIPPRREVYGNGRIFDISHRYSTTMPAFETNDGVGQFLWLPNSMKNGSIANNSEMKLPTHTGTHVDAPGHVFDHYFDAGFDVDTLDLDVLNGPALLVDVPREKNITAEVMKSLHIPKGVRRVLFRTLNTDRRLMFQKEFDSSYVGFMRDGAQWLVENTDIKLVGIDYLSVAAYDDLIPSHLVFLEGREIILVEALKLDDVEPGIYSVHCLPLRLPGAEGSPIRCILIK
;
A
#
# COMPACT_ATOMS: atom_id res chain seq x y z
N MET A 1 -51.51 44.97 20.41
CA MET A 1 -50.26 45.03 19.62
C MET A 1 -49.10 44.75 20.56
N LYS A 2 -48.45 43.59 20.43
CA LYS A 2 -47.24 43.19 21.19
C LYS A 2 -46.12 42.96 20.16
N PRO A 3 -44.88 43.41 20.38
CA PRO A 3 -43.83 43.26 19.38
C PRO A 3 -43.29 41.82 19.41
N ILE A 4 -43.12 41.25 18.23
CA ILE A 4 -42.43 39.98 18.00
C ILE A 4 -40.95 40.30 17.86
N LEU A 5 -40.12 39.81 18.79
CA LEU A 5 -38.68 39.92 18.75
C LEU A 5 -38.13 38.81 17.84
N LEU A 6 -37.65 39.17 16.65
CA LEU A 6 -37.04 38.25 15.69
C LEU A 6 -35.57 38.05 16.07
N LEU A 7 -35.22 36.88 16.62
CA LEU A 7 -33.83 36.48 16.86
C LEU A 7 -33.21 36.02 15.53
N LEU A 8 -32.31 36.83 14.96
CA LEU A 8 -31.44 36.42 13.85
C LEU A 8 -30.26 35.64 14.40
N LEU A 9 -30.30 34.30 14.26
CA LEU A 9 -29.15 33.42 14.46
C LEU A 9 -28.23 33.52 13.23
N LEU A 10 -27.17 34.32 13.36
CA LEU A 10 -26.03 34.30 12.44
C LEU A 10 -25.18 33.08 12.78
N SER A 11 -25.36 31.98 12.04
CA SER A 11 -24.42 30.87 12.04
C SER A 11 -23.20 31.25 11.21
N SER A 12 -22.11 31.60 11.87
CA SER A 12 -20.79 31.68 11.23
C SER A 12 -20.34 30.27 10.87
N LEU A 13 -20.44 29.88 9.60
CA LEU A 13 -19.72 28.71 9.10
C LEU A 13 -18.22 29.02 9.11
N SER A 14 -17.53 28.49 10.12
CA SER A 14 -16.06 28.42 10.13
C SER A 14 -15.63 27.30 9.19
N TYR A 15 -15.21 27.65 7.98
CA TYR A 15 -14.51 26.70 7.12
C TYR A 15 -13.11 26.44 7.71
N SER A 16 -12.87 25.24 8.24
CA SER A 16 -11.51 24.82 8.56
C SER A 16 -10.81 24.47 7.25
N VAL A 17 -9.92 25.33 6.78
CA VAL A 17 -8.98 24.97 5.73
C VAL A 17 -7.96 24.03 6.37
N ALA A 18 -8.09 22.73 6.12
CA ALA A 18 -7.07 21.76 6.50
C ALA A 18 -5.78 22.13 5.75
N THR A 19 -4.79 22.65 6.48
CA THR A 19 -3.46 22.85 5.92
C THR A 19 -2.91 21.48 5.53
N THR A 20 -2.50 21.35 4.27
CA THR A 20 -2.14 20.16 3.48
C THR A 20 -1.02 19.25 4.03
N ALA A 21 -0.65 19.37 5.32
CA ALA A 21 0.44 18.63 5.93
C ALA A 21 0.00 17.52 6.90
N TYR A 22 -1.07 17.71 7.69
CA TYR A 22 -1.44 16.79 8.78
C TYR A 22 -2.95 16.84 9.11
N PRO A 23 -3.53 15.78 9.71
CA PRO A 23 -4.90 15.81 10.22
C PRO A 23 -5.08 16.91 11.28
N SER A 24 -6.30 17.45 11.35
CA SER A 24 -6.71 18.52 12.25
C SER A 24 -6.50 18.12 13.73
N ILE A 25 -5.95 19.03 14.53
CA ILE A 25 -5.80 18.84 15.99
C ILE A 25 -7.17 19.03 16.65
N PRO A 26 -7.71 18.06 17.41
CA PRO A 26 -8.92 18.26 18.17
C PRO A 26 -8.73 19.33 19.27
N GLY A 27 -9.61 20.33 19.34
CA GLY A 27 -9.66 21.31 20.44
C GLY A 27 -8.89 22.63 20.24
N THR A 28 -8.30 22.89 19.07
CA THR A 28 -7.62 24.17 18.80
C THR A 28 -8.51 25.13 18.00
N THR A 29 -8.87 26.28 18.59
CA THR A 29 -9.38 27.44 17.83
C THR A 29 -8.25 28.03 17.00
N SER A 30 -8.47 28.15 15.70
CA SER A 30 -7.53 28.83 14.79
C SER A 30 -7.52 30.33 15.10
N VAL A 31 -6.55 30.78 15.88
CA VAL A 31 -6.26 32.21 15.99
C VAL A 31 -5.37 32.58 14.81
N GLU A 32 -5.94 33.26 13.81
CA GLU A 32 -5.20 33.84 12.71
C GLU A 32 -4.34 34.99 13.23
N TYR A 33 -3.07 34.71 13.50
CA TYR A 33 -2.05 35.74 13.49
C TYR A 33 -1.54 35.87 12.05
N ALA A 34 -1.87 36.99 11.42
CA ALA A 34 -1.25 37.43 10.18
C ALA A 34 0.23 37.74 10.44
N ALA A 35 1.08 36.72 10.34
CA ALA A 35 2.51 36.88 10.21
C ALA A 35 2.88 36.45 8.80
N GLU A 36 3.48 37.36 8.03
CA GLU A 36 4.23 37.04 6.81
C GLU A 36 5.24 35.94 7.16
N THR A 37 4.88 34.70 6.81
CA THR A 37 5.71 33.53 7.06
C THR A 37 6.07 32.96 5.71
N ASP A 38 7.37 32.95 5.45
CA ASP A 38 7.96 32.23 4.33
C ASP A 38 7.46 30.77 4.42
N THR A 39 6.53 30.41 3.55
CA THR A 39 5.76 29.17 3.69
C THR A 39 6.69 28.01 3.38
N LEU A 40 7.14 27.30 4.43
CA LEU A 40 7.99 26.11 4.29
C LEU A 40 7.20 24.98 3.63
N ILE A 41 7.37 24.79 2.33
CA ILE A 41 6.76 23.70 1.56
C ILE A 41 7.83 22.61 1.33
N PRO A 42 7.69 21.41 1.93
CA PRO A 42 8.64 20.33 1.70
C PRO A 42 8.51 19.80 0.26
N PRO A 43 9.62 19.55 -0.45
CA PRO A 43 9.55 18.89 -1.75
C PRO A 43 9.03 17.46 -1.57
N ARG A 44 7.96 17.11 -2.29
CA ARG A 44 7.47 15.74 -2.39
C ARG A 44 8.01 15.13 -3.69
N ARG A 45 8.69 13.99 -3.59
CA ARG A 45 9.30 13.30 -4.72
C ARG A 45 8.89 11.83 -4.68
N GLU A 46 8.71 11.26 -5.87
CA GLU A 46 8.55 9.81 -6.07
C GLU A 46 9.78 9.24 -6.80
N VAL A 47 10.53 10.11 -7.47
CA VAL A 47 11.78 9.78 -8.16
C VAL A 47 12.93 10.56 -7.55
N TYR A 48 14.01 9.85 -7.23
CA TYR A 48 15.20 10.37 -6.55
C TYR A 48 16.48 10.05 -7.33
N GLY A 49 17.56 10.73 -6.96
CA GLY A 49 18.89 10.46 -7.53
C GLY A 49 18.95 10.58 -9.05
N ASN A 50 18.30 11.61 -9.62
CA ASN A 50 18.25 11.88 -11.06
C ASN A 50 17.62 10.75 -11.90
N GLY A 51 16.52 10.16 -11.44
CA GLY A 51 15.84 9.09 -12.19
C GLY A 51 16.37 7.69 -11.91
N ARG A 52 17.19 7.53 -10.88
CA ARG A 52 17.79 6.24 -10.51
C ARG A 52 16.95 5.46 -9.50
N ILE A 53 16.28 6.15 -8.59
CA ILE A 53 15.52 5.54 -7.50
C ILE A 53 14.04 5.88 -7.70
N PHE A 54 13.19 4.87 -7.75
CA PHE A 54 11.75 4.98 -7.89
C PHE A 54 11.10 4.50 -6.59
N ASP A 55 10.28 5.35 -5.99
CA ASP A 55 9.43 4.98 -4.88
C ASP A 55 8.14 4.36 -5.40
N ILE A 56 7.99 3.05 -5.17
CA ILE A 56 6.83 2.28 -5.62
C ILE A 56 5.89 1.96 -4.46
N SER A 57 5.91 2.76 -3.40
CA SER A 57 4.92 2.73 -2.33
C SER A 57 3.86 3.80 -2.49
N HIS A 58 2.60 3.43 -2.25
CA HIS A 58 1.55 4.43 -2.15
C HIS A 58 1.69 5.27 -0.87
N ARG A 59 1.43 6.57 -1.01
CA ARG A 59 1.31 7.46 0.15
C ARG A 59 0.03 7.12 0.90
N TYR A 60 0.16 6.86 2.20
CA TYR A 60 -0.99 6.74 3.09
C TYR A 60 -1.82 8.03 3.10
N SER A 61 -3.11 7.87 2.86
CA SER A 61 -4.11 8.90 2.97
C SER A 61 -5.37 8.29 3.58
N THR A 62 -6.22 9.11 4.19
CA THR A 62 -7.46 8.63 4.79
C THR A 62 -8.45 8.06 3.76
N THR A 63 -8.25 8.36 2.48
CA THR A 63 -9.06 7.91 1.36
C THR A 63 -8.37 6.84 0.52
N MET A 64 -7.21 6.32 0.93
CA MET A 64 -6.61 5.15 0.28
C MET A 64 -7.60 3.99 0.41
N PRO A 65 -7.80 3.15 -0.62
CA PRO A 65 -8.72 2.04 -0.51
C PRO A 65 -8.18 1.05 0.52
N ALA A 66 -9.09 0.42 1.25
CA ALA A 66 -8.80 -0.70 2.12
C ALA A 66 -9.68 -1.87 1.69
N PHE A 67 -9.27 -3.09 2.07
CA PHE A 67 -9.94 -4.30 1.62
C PHE A 67 -11.42 -4.32 2.03
N GLU A 68 -12.32 -4.62 1.09
CA GLU A 68 -13.78 -4.72 1.30
C GLU A 68 -14.45 -3.50 1.98
N THR A 69 -13.91 -2.29 1.79
CA THR A 69 -14.52 -1.05 2.31
C THR A 69 -14.75 0.00 1.24
N ASN A 70 -15.85 0.75 1.40
CA ASN A 70 -16.18 1.92 0.59
C ASN A 70 -15.67 3.24 1.21
N ASP A 71 -15.05 3.14 2.39
CA ASP A 71 -14.63 4.30 3.18
C ASP A 71 -13.14 4.61 3.12
N GLY A 72 -12.38 3.76 2.45
CA GLY A 72 -10.93 3.75 2.52
C GLY A 72 -10.43 3.45 3.94
N VAL A 73 -9.16 3.79 4.19
CA VAL A 73 -8.48 3.52 5.47
C VAL A 73 -9.05 4.34 6.63
N GLY A 74 -9.64 5.51 6.37
CA GLY A 74 -10.11 6.42 7.40
C GLY A 74 -8.95 7.05 8.19
N GLN A 75 -9.25 7.58 9.38
CA GLN A 75 -8.23 8.20 10.23
C GLN A 75 -7.31 7.13 10.85
N PHE A 76 -6.02 7.21 10.52
CA PHE A 76 -5.01 6.25 10.99
C PHE A 76 -3.83 6.90 11.72
N LEU A 77 -3.74 8.23 11.73
CA LEU A 77 -2.61 9.00 12.28
C LEU A 77 -3.15 10.14 13.15
N TRP A 78 -2.57 10.31 14.33
CA TRP A 78 -2.90 11.36 15.29
C TRP A 78 -1.62 12.06 15.78
N LEU A 79 -1.77 13.28 16.29
CA LEU A 79 -0.68 14.03 16.95
C LEU A 79 -1.10 14.36 18.39
N PRO A 80 -1.08 13.37 19.31
CA PRO A 80 -1.51 13.58 20.70
C PRO A 80 -0.62 14.59 21.45
N ASN A 81 0.69 14.58 21.20
CA ASN A 81 1.61 15.57 21.77
C ASN A 81 2.11 16.49 20.66
N SER A 82 1.89 17.80 20.83
CA SER A 82 2.16 18.82 19.83
C SER A 82 2.92 19.98 20.45
N MET A 83 3.98 20.44 19.78
CA MET A 83 4.72 21.64 20.19
C MET A 83 3.83 22.88 20.20
N LYS A 84 2.81 22.93 19.31
CA LYS A 84 1.82 24.01 19.32
C LYS A 84 0.97 24.05 20.60
N ASN A 85 0.87 22.91 21.29
CA ASN A 85 0.13 22.76 22.54
C ASN A 85 1.06 22.67 23.76
N GLY A 86 2.33 23.11 23.64
CA GLY A 86 3.27 23.18 24.76
C GLY A 86 4.08 21.91 25.03
N SER A 87 3.96 20.86 24.19
CA SER A 87 4.88 19.70 24.28
C SER A 87 6.29 20.07 23.82
N ILE A 88 7.32 19.42 24.38
CA ILE A 88 8.73 19.68 23.98
C ILE A 88 9.06 19.17 22.56
N ALA A 89 8.22 18.29 22.00
CA ALA A 89 8.34 17.72 20.67
C ALA A 89 6.95 17.36 20.12
N ASN A 90 6.85 17.23 18.79
CA ASN A 90 5.70 16.62 18.14
C ASN A 90 5.86 15.09 18.21
N ASN A 91 4.86 14.38 18.73
CA ASN A 91 4.86 12.92 18.82
C ASN A 91 3.54 12.37 18.27
N SER A 92 3.62 11.69 17.13
CA SER A 92 2.47 11.12 16.43
C SER A 92 2.24 9.67 16.84
N GLU A 93 0.97 9.26 16.82
CA GLU A 93 0.54 7.87 16.99
C GLU A 93 -0.17 7.40 15.73
N MET A 94 -0.08 6.10 15.42
CA MET A 94 -0.75 5.51 14.26
C MET A 94 -1.39 4.16 14.59
N LYS A 95 -2.46 3.82 13.89
CA LYS A 95 -3.19 2.55 13.97
C LYS A 95 -3.70 2.18 12.59
N LEU A 96 -3.28 1.02 12.10
CA LEU A 96 -3.61 0.49 10.78
C LEU A 96 -3.70 -1.04 10.86
N PRO A 97 -4.58 -1.67 10.08
CA PRO A 97 -4.37 -3.06 9.67
C PRO A 97 -3.00 -3.21 9.00
N THR A 98 -2.34 -4.34 9.25
CA THR A 98 -1.05 -4.74 8.68
C THR A 98 -1.06 -4.80 7.14
N HIS A 99 -2.19 -5.18 6.56
CA HIS A 99 -2.46 -5.23 5.12
C HIS A 99 -3.00 -3.91 4.56
N THR A 100 -2.41 -2.78 4.96
CA THR A 100 -2.83 -1.46 4.45
C THR A 100 -1.77 -0.86 3.54
N GLY A 101 -2.19 -0.39 2.36
CA GLY A 101 -1.26 0.21 1.40
C GLY A 101 -0.24 -0.80 0.90
N THR A 102 0.92 -0.32 0.45
CA THR A 102 2.00 -1.21 0.00
C THR A 102 2.53 -2.03 1.18
N HIS A 103 2.40 -3.35 1.10
CA HIS A 103 2.69 -4.25 2.22
C HIS A 103 3.23 -5.60 1.76
N VAL A 104 3.64 -6.44 2.71
CA VAL A 104 3.98 -7.85 2.49
C VAL A 104 3.12 -8.76 3.34
N ASP A 105 2.93 -9.98 2.84
CA ASP A 105 2.26 -11.06 3.58
C ASP A 105 3.24 -12.15 3.98
N ALA A 106 3.03 -12.67 5.18
CA ALA A 106 3.69 -13.86 5.69
C ALA A 106 2.76 -15.09 5.58
N PRO A 107 3.30 -16.32 5.63
CA PRO A 107 2.49 -17.53 5.50
C PRO A 107 1.36 -17.65 6.53
N GLY A 108 1.56 -17.11 7.73
CA GLY A 108 0.52 -17.05 8.78
C GLY A 108 -0.74 -16.28 8.39
N HIS A 109 -0.73 -15.49 7.31
CA HIS A 109 -1.90 -14.74 6.84
C HIS A 109 -3.10 -15.64 6.48
N VAL A 110 -2.83 -16.80 5.86
CA VAL A 110 -3.89 -17.72 5.38
C VAL A 110 -3.75 -19.14 5.93
N PHE A 111 -2.74 -19.40 6.76
CA PHE A 111 -2.50 -20.69 7.40
C PHE A 111 -2.40 -20.54 8.91
N ASP A 112 -3.46 -20.92 9.63
CA ASP A 112 -3.57 -20.86 11.09
C ASP A 112 -2.40 -21.56 11.80
N HIS A 113 -2.05 -22.77 11.36
CA HIS A 113 -0.92 -23.52 11.90
C HIS A 113 0.46 -22.85 11.66
N TYR A 114 0.57 -22.00 10.65
CA TYR A 114 1.78 -21.21 10.41
C TYR A 114 1.81 -19.97 11.30
N PHE A 115 0.66 -19.33 11.54
CA PHE A 115 0.55 -18.23 12.49
C PHE A 115 0.93 -18.69 13.90
N ASP A 116 0.38 -19.81 14.38
CA ASP A 116 0.70 -20.42 15.67
C ASP A 116 2.19 -20.79 15.82
N ALA A 117 2.81 -21.19 14.71
CA ALA A 117 4.24 -21.54 14.67
C ALA A 117 5.17 -20.32 14.55
N GLY A 118 4.62 -19.10 14.40
CA GLY A 118 5.39 -17.87 14.28
C GLY A 118 5.98 -17.61 12.88
N PHE A 119 5.37 -18.16 11.82
CA PHE A 119 5.71 -17.79 10.43
C PHE A 119 5.06 -16.44 10.07
N ASP A 120 5.58 -15.40 10.72
CA ASP A 120 5.19 -14.01 10.63
C ASP A 120 6.19 -13.19 9.79
N VAL A 121 5.96 -11.88 9.67
CA VAL A 121 6.84 -10.98 8.90
C VAL A 121 8.27 -10.86 9.43
N ASP A 122 8.54 -11.17 10.71
CA ASP A 122 9.91 -11.18 11.26
C ASP A 122 10.73 -12.37 10.73
N THR A 123 10.05 -13.43 10.27
CA THR A 123 10.69 -14.65 9.74
C THR A 123 10.92 -14.65 8.23
N LEU A 124 10.46 -13.62 7.52
CA LEU A 124 10.60 -13.51 6.08
C LEU A 124 12.07 -13.38 5.65
N ASP A 125 12.42 -14.06 4.56
CA ASP A 125 13.78 -14.03 4.02
C ASP A 125 14.08 -12.67 3.38
N LEU A 126 14.94 -11.89 4.05
CA LEU A 126 15.37 -10.59 3.55
C LEU A 126 16.19 -10.69 2.26
N ASP A 127 16.83 -11.82 1.95
CA ASP A 127 17.43 -12.02 0.64
C ASP A 127 16.33 -11.98 -0.42
N VAL A 128 15.23 -12.72 -0.26
CA VAL A 128 14.10 -12.70 -1.21
C VAL A 128 13.49 -11.30 -1.37
N LEU A 129 13.45 -10.48 -0.33
CA LEU A 129 12.93 -9.11 -0.37
C LEU A 129 13.87 -8.06 -0.97
N ASN A 130 15.11 -8.44 -1.30
CA ASN A 130 16.13 -7.52 -1.83
C ASN A 130 16.88 -8.09 -3.05
N GLY A 131 17.05 -7.27 -4.08
CA GLY A 131 17.94 -7.57 -5.20
C GLY A 131 17.25 -7.56 -6.56
N PRO A 132 17.82 -8.22 -7.58
CA PRO A 132 17.31 -8.13 -8.95
C PRO A 132 15.86 -8.61 -9.06
N ALA A 133 15.02 -7.78 -9.69
CA ALA A 133 13.62 -8.02 -10.00
C ALA A 133 13.29 -7.58 -11.43
N LEU A 134 12.34 -8.28 -12.04
CA LEU A 134 11.80 -7.96 -13.34
C LEU A 134 10.41 -7.34 -13.17
N LEU A 135 10.21 -6.11 -13.64
CA LEU A 135 8.90 -5.52 -13.82
C LEU A 135 8.35 -5.92 -15.19
N VAL A 136 7.18 -6.55 -15.21
CA VAL A 136 6.48 -6.97 -16.44
C VAL A 136 5.09 -6.37 -16.52
N ASP A 137 4.61 -6.15 -17.75
CA ASP A 137 3.23 -5.81 -18.01
C ASP A 137 2.39 -7.06 -18.29
N VAL A 138 1.30 -7.21 -17.53
CA VAL A 138 0.29 -8.24 -17.72
C VAL A 138 -0.69 -7.82 -18.82
N PRO A 139 -1.13 -8.73 -19.74
CA PRO A 139 -2.20 -8.44 -20.69
C PRO A 139 -3.45 -7.87 -19.99
N ARG A 140 -3.93 -6.72 -20.45
CA ARG A 140 -4.92 -5.89 -19.73
C ARG A 140 -6.34 -6.47 -19.62
N GLU A 141 -6.63 -7.53 -20.37
CA GLU A 141 -7.99 -8.07 -20.51
C GLU A 141 -8.23 -9.34 -19.69
N LYS A 142 -7.23 -9.81 -18.93
CA LYS A 142 -7.29 -11.12 -18.27
C LYS A 142 -6.72 -11.07 -16.83
N ASN A 143 -7.32 -11.86 -15.95
CA ASN A 143 -6.65 -12.31 -14.72
C ASN A 143 -5.41 -13.14 -15.06
N ILE A 144 -4.48 -13.25 -14.11
CA ILE A 144 -3.22 -13.96 -14.31
C ILE A 144 -3.47 -15.47 -14.12
N THR A 145 -3.86 -16.13 -15.22
CA THR A 145 -4.03 -17.60 -15.31
C THR A 145 -2.73 -18.28 -15.74
N ALA A 146 -2.73 -19.62 -15.83
CA ALA A 146 -1.58 -20.36 -16.35
C ALA A 146 -1.24 -19.98 -17.80
N GLU A 147 -2.24 -19.66 -18.62
CA GLU A 147 -2.06 -19.19 -20.00
C GLU A 147 -1.31 -17.85 -20.02
N VAL A 148 -1.73 -16.90 -19.16
CA VAL A 148 -1.09 -15.59 -19.04
C VAL A 148 0.34 -15.75 -18.55
N MET A 149 0.58 -16.54 -17.51
CA MET A 149 1.94 -16.76 -17.00
C MET A 149 2.89 -17.33 -18.06
N LYS A 150 2.43 -18.27 -18.90
CA LYS A 150 3.20 -18.78 -20.03
C LYS A 150 3.54 -17.71 -21.06
N SER A 151 2.58 -16.84 -21.38
CA SER A 151 2.74 -15.80 -22.41
C SER A 151 3.64 -14.64 -22.00
N LEU A 152 3.92 -14.48 -20.70
CA LEU A 152 4.88 -13.49 -20.20
C LEU A 152 6.35 -13.86 -20.51
N HIS A 153 6.63 -15.12 -20.85
CA HIS A 153 7.97 -15.62 -21.21
C HIS A 153 9.07 -15.21 -20.20
N ILE A 154 8.76 -15.26 -18.89
CA ILE A 154 9.70 -14.88 -17.83
C ILE A 154 10.94 -15.80 -17.89
N PRO A 155 12.17 -15.26 -18.01
CA PRO A 155 13.38 -16.07 -18.07
C PRO A 155 13.62 -16.90 -16.81
N LYS A 156 14.17 -18.11 -16.99
CA LYS A 156 14.70 -18.92 -15.87
C LYS A 156 15.79 -18.15 -15.11
N GLY A 157 15.85 -18.38 -13.79
CA GLY A 157 16.75 -17.69 -12.88
C GLY A 157 16.23 -16.35 -12.34
N VAL A 158 15.13 -15.80 -12.88
CA VAL A 158 14.48 -14.62 -12.30
C VAL A 158 13.77 -15.02 -11.01
N ARG A 159 14.22 -14.45 -9.89
CA ARG A 159 13.70 -14.76 -8.54
C ARG A 159 12.63 -13.79 -8.04
N ARG A 160 12.44 -12.63 -8.67
CA ARG A 160 11.53 -11.58 -8.20
C ARG A 160 10.84 -10.95 -9.39
N VAL A 161 9.51 -10.91 -9.38
CA VAL A 161 8.74 -10.33 -10.47
C VAL A 161 7.66 -9.41 -9.92
N LEU A 162 7.59 -8.22 -10.48
CA LEU A 162 6.52 -7.25 -10.22
C LEU A 162 5.59 -7.27 -11.42
N PHE A 163 4.32 -7.56 -11.18
CA PHE A 163 3.28 -7.68 -12.19
C PHE A 163 2.46 -6.40 -12.20
N ARG A 164 2.68 -5.55 -13.22
CA ARG A 164 1.82 -4.40 -13.46
C ARG A 164 0.64 -4.81 -14.32
N THR A 165 -0.56 -4.51 -13.84
CA THR A 165 -1.82 -4.96 -14.41
C THR A 165 -2.67 -3.76 -14.86
N LEU A 166 -3.91 -4.04 -15.27
CA LEU A 166 -4.92 -3.00 -15.54
C LEU A 166 -5.26 -2.19 -14.26
N ASN A 167 -4.92 -2.66 -13.07
CA ASN A 167 -5.21 -1.96 -11.81
C ASN A 167 -4.48 -0.61 -11.73
N THR A 168 -3.22 -0.56 -12.16
CA THR A 168 -2.45 0.69 -12.29
C THR A 168 -3.13 1.66 -13.26
N ASP A 169 -3.55 1.17 -14.43
CA ASP A 169 -4.19 2.00 -15.47
C ASP A 169 -5.53 2.58 -14.98
N ARG A 170 -6.31 1.77 -14.25
CA ARG A 170 -7.57 2.17 -13.59
C ARG A 170 -7.37 3.02 -12.34
N ARG A 171 -6.11 3.21 -11.92
CA ARG A 171 -5.72 3.97 -10.73
C ARG A 171 -6.44 3.50 -9.47
N LEU A 172 -6.65 2.20 -9.31
CA LEU A 172 -7.51 1.66 -8.24
C LEU A 172 -7.03 2.07 -6.84
N MET A 173 -5.72 2.10 -6.60
CA MET A 173 -5.13 2.55 -5.32
C MET A 173 -5.29 4.07 -5.04
N PHE A 174 -5.79 4.84 -6.00
CA PHE A 174 -6.14 6.24 -5.83
C PHE A 174 -7.65 6.47 -5.63
N GLN A 175 -8.46 5.41 -5.65
CA GLN A 175 -9.90 5.45 -5.40
C GLN A 175 -10.19 5.21 -3.92
N LYS A 176 -11.26 5.81 -3.40
CA LYS A 176 -11.68 5.60 -2.00
C LYS A 176 -12.29 4.22 -1.78
N GLU A 177 -13.08 3.78 -2.75
CA GLU A 177 -13.85 2.55 -2.68
C GLU A 177 -12.99 1.35 -3.12
N PHE A 178 -13.15 0.24 -2.40
CA PHE A 178 -12.64 -1.05 -2.83
C PHE A 178 -13.33 -1.50 -4.11
N ASP A 179 -12.54 -1.91 -5.09
CA ASP A 179 -13.04 -2.43 -6.36
C ASP A 179 -12.70 -3.90 -6.43
N SER A 180 -13.71 -4.79 -6.33
CA SER A 180 -13.53 -6.25 -6.38
C SER A 180 -13.29 -6.80 -7.79
N SER A 181 -13.40 -5.99 -8.83
CA SER A 181 -13.14 -6.39 -10.22
C SER A 181 -11.68 -6.19 -10.67
N TYR A 182 -10.78 -6.04 -9.70
CA TYR A 182 -9.35 -5.90 -9.94
C TYR A 182 -8.75 -7.17 -10.57
N VAL A 183 -7.65 -6.98 -11.28
CA VAL A 183 -6.86 -8.06 -11.86
C VAL A 183 -5.98 -8.66 -10.79
N GLY A 184 -5.96 -10.00 -10.70
CA GLY A 184 -5.04 -10.74 -9.84
C GLY A 184 -4.75 -12.12 -10.38
N PHE A 185 -3.98 -12.90 -9.63
CA PHE A 185 -3.74 -14.31 -9.92
C PHE A 185 -4.99 -15.15 -9.71
N MET A 186 -5.25 -16.02 -10.69
CA MET A 186 -6.10 -17.18 -10.48
C MET A 186 -5.22 -18.33 -9.96
N ARG A 187 -5.84 -19.33 -9.34
CA ARG A 187 -5.16 -20.47 -8.73
C ARG A 187 -4.28 -21.21 -9.72
N ASP A 188 -4.74 -21.38 -10.96
CA ASP A 188 -3.97 -22.06 -12.00
C ASP A 188 -2.73 -21.25 -12.43
N GLY A 189 -2.81 -19.92 -12.42
CA GLY A 189 -1.67 -19.02 -12.65
C GLY A 189 -0.66 -19.08 -11.52
N ALA A 190 -1.13 -19.06 -10.27
CA ALA A 190 -0.29 -19.26 -9.08
C ALA A 190 0.42 -20.62 -9.13
N GLN A 191 -0.31 -21.69 -9.42
CA GLN A 191 0.23 -23.05 -9.50
C GLN A 191 1.30 -23.15 -10.59
N TRP A 192 1.00 -22.59 -11.77
CA TRP A 192 1.95 -22.60 -12.87
C TRP A 192 3.23 -21.86 -12.50
N LEU A 193 3.13 -20.69 -11.84
CA LEU A 193 4.28 -19.92 -11.38
C LEU A 193 5.16 -20.75 -10.45
N VAL A 194 4.57 -21.34 -9.40
CA VAL A 194 5.29 -22.16 -8.40
C VAL A 194 6.02 -23.34 -9.05
N GLU A 195 5.36 -24.04 -9.97
CA GLU A 195 5.89 -25.26 -10.57
C GLU A 195 6.92 -25.00 -11.69
N ASN A 196 6.80 -23.88 -12.41
CA ASN A 196 7.50 -23.68 -13.68
C ASN A 196 8.53 -22.54 -13.64
N THR A 197 8.69 -21.83 -12.53
CA THR A 197 9.60 -20.68 -12.42
C THR A 197 10.50 -20.76 -11.20
N ASP A 198 11.50 -19.87 -11.14
CA ASP A 198 12.39 -19.73 -9.98
C ASP A 198 11.97 -18.54 -9.08
N ILE A 199 10.75 -18.01 -9.29
CA ILE A 199 10.23 -16.81 -8.64
C ILE A 199 9.93 -17.10 -7.17
N LYS A 200 10.47 -16.26 -6.29
CA LYS A 200 10.31 -16.26 -4.83
C LYS A 200 9.72 -14.95 -4.29
N LEU A 201 9.66 -13.88 -5.08
CA LEU A 201 8.90 -12.66 -4.74
C LEU A 201 7.90 -12.38 -5.86
N VAL A 202 6.63 -12.25 -5.48
CA VAL A 202 5.53 -11.88 -6.38
C VAL A 202 4.98 -10.53 -5.93
N GLY A 203 5.22 -9.51 -6.74
CA GLY A 203 4.71 -8.16 -6.51
C GLY A 203 3.48 -7.87 -7.37
N ILE A 204 2.42 -7.29 -6.81
CA ILE A 204 1.23 -6.86 -7.56
C ILE A 204 0.83 -5.42 -7.23
N ASP A 205 0.06 -4.79 -8.13
CA ASP A 205 -0.34 -3.38 -8.08
C ASP A 205 -1.74 -3.12 -7.50
N TYR A 206 -2.26 -4.02 -6.66
CA TYR A 206 -3.49 -3.79 -5.88
C TYR A 206 -3.48 -4.53 -4.53
N LEU A 207 -4.54 -4.36 -3.74
CA LEU A 207 -4.69 -4.82 -2.34
C LEU A 207 -4.68 -6.35 -2.12
N SER A 208 -4.46 -7.15 -3.17
CA SER A 208 -4.35 -8.60 -3.10
C SER A 208 -3.63 -9.12 -4.36
N VAL A 209 -2.74 -10.09 -4.20
CA VAL A 209 -2.07 -10.81 -5.29
C VAL A 209 -3.04 -11.65 -6.09
N ALA A 210 -4.10 -12.12 -5.45
CA ALA A 210 -5.08 -13.02 -6.04
C ALA A 210 -6.31 -12.26 -6.51
N ALA A 211 -6.89 -12.66 -7.63
CA ALA A 211 -8.16 -12.10 -8.10
C ALA A 211 -9.25 -12.38 -7.07
N TYR A 212 -10.22 -11.48 -6.92
CA TYR A 212 -11.24 -11.58 -5.88
C TYR A 212 -12.02 -12.91 -5.92
N ASP A 213 -12.34 -13.41 -7.11
CA ASP A 213 -13.05 -14.67 -7.32
C ASP A 213 -12.25 -15.92 -6.93
N ASP A 214 -10.92 -15.81 -6.77
CA ASP A 214 -10.00 -16.91 -6.48
C ASP A 214 -8.98 -16.53 -5.39
N LEU A 215 -9.43 -15.67 -4.46
CA LEU A 215 -8.63 -14.99 -3.45
C LEU A 215 -7.84 -16.00 -2.60
N ILE A 216 -8.54 -16.78 -1.79
CA ILE A 216 -7.92 -17.75 -0.86
C ILE A 216 -7.17 -18.86 -1.61
N PRO A 217 -7.73 -19.52 -2.64
CA PRO A 217 -7.03 -20.63 -3.28
C PRO A 217 -5.68 -20.25 -3.89
N SER A 218 -5.55 -19.04 -4.45
CA SER A 218 -4.27 -18.56 -4.99
C SER A 218 -3.27 -18.22 -3.88
N HIS A 219 -3.69 -17.59 -2.78
CA HIS A 219 -2.82 -17.33 -1.62
C HIS A 219 -2.29 -18.63 -1.02
N LEU A 220 -3.15 -19.65 -0.89
CA LEU A 220 -2.74 -20.96 -0.37
C LEU A 220 -1.62 -21.55 -1.24
N VAL A 221 -1.74 -21.48 -2.57
CA VAL A 221 -0.70 -21.99 -3.49
C VAL A 221 0.64 -21.25 -3.30
N PHE A 222 0.62 -19.92 -3.19
CA PHE A 222 1.86 -19.16 -3.00
C PHE A 222 2.51 -19.43 -1.64
N LEU A 223 1.72 -19.45 -0.57
CA LEU A 223 2.23 -19.42 0.80
C LEU A 223 2.47 -20.81 1.41
N GLU A 224 1.92 -21.88 0.84
CA GLU A 224 2.06 -23.26 1.36
C GLU A 224 3.53 -23.66 1.55
N GLY A 225 4.37 -23.38 0.53
CA GLY A 225 5.79 -23.72 0.54
C GLY A 225 6.66 -22.79 1.41
N ARG A 226 6.13 -21.65 1.87
CA ARG A 226 6.82 -20.58 2.63
C ARG A 226 8.00 -19.89 1.93
N GLU A 227 8.35 -20.32 0.72
CA GLU A 227 9.48 -19.75 -0.03
C GLU A 227 9.11 -18.53 -0.87
N ILE A 228 7.81 -18.34 -1.15
CA ILE A 228 7.32 -17.19 -1.92
C ILE A 228 6.82 -16.11 -0.94
N ILE A 229 7.26 -14.88 -1.18
CA ILE A 229 6.82 -13.70 -0.44
C ILE A 229 5.97 -12.83 -1.37
N LEU A 230 4.80 -12.45 -0.87
CA LEU A 230 3.87 -11.59 -1.59
C LEU A 230 4.14 -10.14 -1.22
N VAL A 231 4.17 -9.28 -2.23
CA VAL A 231 4.24 -7.82 -2.06
C VAL A 231 3.04 -7.22 -2.78
N GLU A 232 2.17 -6.55 -2.02
CA GLU A 232 0.89 -6.10 -2.54
C GLU A 232 0.79 -4.59 -2.54
N ALA A 233 -0.16 -4.08 -3.33
CA ALA A 233 -0.45 -2.67 -3.53
C ALA A 233 0.80 -1.85 -3.88
N LEU A 234 1.56 -2.30 -4.87
CA LEU A 234 2.69 -1.56 -5.43
C LEU A 234 2.20 -0.41 -6.31
N LYS A 235 2.85 0.74 -6.18
CA LYS A 235 2.65 1.93 -7.02
C LYS A 235 3.54 1.83 -8.26
N LEU A 236 3.03 1.25 -9.35
CA LEU A 236 3.82 0.96 -10.58
C LEU A 236 3.53 1.92 -11.75
N ASP A 237 2.81 3.03 -11.51
CA ASP A 237 2.65 4.10 -12.50
C ASP A 237 3.99 4.77 -12.82
N ASP A 238 4.17 5.15 -14.09
CA ASP A 238 5.35 5.85 -14.61
C ASP A 238 6.70 5.13 -14.41
N VAL A 239 6.70 3.82 -14.18
CA VAL A 239 7.90 2.97 -14.14
C VAL A 239 7.98 2.12 -15.41
N GLU A 240 9.06 2.24 -16.17
CA GLU A 240 9.24 1.42 -17.38
C GLU A 240 9.47 -0.07 -17.04
N PRO A 241 8.87 -1.02 -17.78
CA PRO A 241 9.18 -2.44 -17.64
C PRO A 241 10.66 -2.72 -17.83
N GLY A 242 11.20 -3.69 -17.09
CA GLY A 242 12.62 -4.02 -17.13
C GLY A 242 13.18 -4.52 -15.81
N ILE A 243 14.51 -4.61 -15.75
CA ILE A 243 15.23 -5.11 -14.59
C ILE A 243 15.62 -3.96 -13.68
N TYR A 244 15.36 -4.15 -12.38
CA TYR A 244 15.70 -3.22 -11.31
C TYR A 244 16.26 -3.99 -10.11
N SER A 245 16.93 -3.31 -9.19
CA SER A 245 17.09 -3.81 -7.82
C SER A 245 15.86 -3.39 -7.01
N VAL A 246 15.09 -4.34 -6.52
CA VAL A 246 13.95 -4.10 -5.63
C VAL A 246 14.39 -4.19 -4.16
N HIS A 247 13.78 -3.37 -3.31
CA HIS A 247 13.97 -3.39 -1.87
C HIS A 247 12.62 -3.19 -1.18
N CYS A 248 12.04 -4.27 -0.65
CA CYS A 248 10.72 -4.27 -0.02
C CYS A 248 10.83 -4.75 1.44
N LEU A 249 11.38 -3.93 2.33
CA LEU A 249 11.69 -4.33 3.71
C LEU A 249 10.51 -4.11 4.67
N PRO A 250 9.99 -5.16 5.34
CA PRO A 250 8.95 -5.01 6.35
C PRO A 250 9.47 -4.42 7.65
N LEU A 251 8.52 -3.90 8.44
CA LEU A 251 8.77 -3.65 9.85
C LEU A 251 9.01 -4.98 10.56
N ARG A 252 9.86 -4.93 11.57
CA ARG A 252 10.18 -6.10 12.40
C ARG A 252 9.07 -6.31 13.44
N LEU A 253 7.98 -6.99 13.04
CA LEU A 253 6.77 -7.17 13.83
C LEU A 253 6.51 -8.66 14.16
N PRO A 254 7.06 -9.18 15.28
CA PRO A 254 6.76 -10.53 15.73
C PRO A 254 5.26 -10.70 16.02
N GLY A 255 4.69 -11.80 15.55
CA GLY A 255 3.26 -12.12 15.65
C GLY A 255 2.37 -11.40 14.64
N ALA A 256 2.93 -10.75 13.62
CA ALA A 256 2.16 -10.10 12.56
C ALA A 256 2.28 -10.86 11.22
N GLU A 257 1.13 -11.26 10.70
CA GLU A 257 0.90 -11.94 9.43
C GLU A 257 1.11 -11.06 8.19
N GLY A 258 1.23 -9.74 8.37
CA GLY A 258 1.58 -8.80 7.33
C GLY A 258 2.31 -7.58 7.89
N SER A 259 2.88 -6.76 7.01
CA SER A 259 3.50 -5.49 7.40
C SER A 259 3.41 -4.46 6.29
N PRO A 260 3.02 -3.20 6.59
CA PRO A 260 3.24 -2.12 5.67
C PRO A 260 4.74 -1.95 5.40
N ILE A 261 5.09 -1.59 4.17
CA ILE A 261 6.48 -1.44 3.73
C ILE A 261 6.71 -0.14 2.98
N ARG A 262 7.98 0.27 2.93
CA ARG A 262 8.45 1.18 1.89
C ARG A 262 9.20 0.35 0.86
N CYS A 263 8.64 0.23 -0.35
CA CYS A 263 9.29 -0.47 -1.44
C CYS A 263 9.83 0.48 -2.50
N ILE A 264 11.07 0.25 -2.91
CA ILE A 264 11.76 1.08 -3.91
C ILE A 264 12.39 0.22 -5.00
N LEU A 265 12.57 0.82 -6.18
CA LEU A 265 13.38 0.29 -7.26
C LEU A 265 14.62 1.16 -7.46
N ILE A 266 15.74 0.52 -7.78
CA ILE A 266 16.99 1.18 -8.16
C ILE A 266 17.44 0.66 -9.53
N LYS A 267 17.66 1.56 -10.48
CA LYS A 267 18.31 1.27 -11.78
C LYS A 267 19.81 1.04 -11.61
#